data_AF-A0A1G2CBY2-F1
#
_entry.id   AF-A0A1G2CBY2-F1
#
_cell.length_a   1.000
_cell.length_b   1.000
_cell.length_c   1.000
_cell.angle_alpha   90.00
_cell.angle_beta   90.00
_cell.angle_gamma   90.00
#
_symmetry.space_group_name_H-M   'P 1'
#
loop_
_entity.id
_entity.type
_entity.pdbx_description
1 polymer ?
#
loop_
_entity_poly.entity_id
_entity_poly.type
_entity_poly.pdbx_seq_one_letter_code
_entity_poly.pdbx_strand_id
1 'polypeptide(L)'
;MNDYDPDISDAEREARYGKKKPAFPFHYYGDNVRKLFVAGAIVMLVTLPVFEGLTSIPAFYYILGMIILGLVAGFTSPAQRWVVVLNLAISVFAIYFFESEAISAFKNCGTGKWTWYFLTNQLLAIIFLASLYYSAKTERGKWLKHKNFED
;
A
#
# COMPACT_ATOMS: atom_id res chain seq x y z
N MET A 1 36.51 1.35 4.52
CA MET A 1 37.45 0.26 4.84
C MET A 1 37.07 -0.25 6.22
N ASN A 2 36.83 -1.55 6.34
CA ASN A 2 36.15 -2.20 7.47
C ASN A 2 37.11 -2.31 8.66
N ASP A 3 36.91 -1.52 9.71
CA ASP A 3 37.67 -1.59 10.98
C ASP A 3 36.82 -2.32 12.05
N TYR A 4 36.29 -3.49 11.67
CA TYR A 4 35.62 -4.37 12.63
C TYR A 4 36.70 -5.21 13.32
N ASP A 5 37.17 -4.71 14.45
CA ASP A 5 38.01 -5.43 15.39
C ASP A 5 37.09 -6.20 16.37
N PRO A 6 37.03 -7.54 16.30
CA PRO A 6 36.15 -8.35 17.15
C PRO A 6 36.64 -8.45 18.61
N ASP A 7 37.87 -8.02 18.91
CA ASP A 7 38.54 -8.27 20.19
C ASP A 7 38.43 -7.10 21.18
N ILE A 8 37.82 -5.98 20.78
CA ILE A 8 37.58 -4.83 21.67
C ILE A 8 36.27 -4.97 22.44
N SER A 9 36.34 -4.75 23.76
CA SER A 9 35.18 -4.80 24.65
C SER A 9 34.13 -3.76 24.26
N ASP A 10 32.84 -4.06 24.49
CA ASP A 10 31.74 -3.13 24.16
C ASP A 10 31.92 -1.75 24.82
N ALA A 11 32.50 -1.70 26.02
CA ALA A 11 32.82 -0.47 26.74
C ALA A 11 33.90 0.38 26.03
N GLU A 12 34.97 -0.24 25.53
CA GLU A 12 35.98 0.46 24.72
C GLU A 12 35.43 0.92 23.39
N ARG A 13 34.53 0.16 22.78
CA ARG A 13 33.88 0.52 21.52
C ARG A 13 33.00 1.77 21.70
N GLU A 14 32.25 1.83 22.79
CA GLU A 14 31.46 3.01 23.16
C GLU A 14 32.33 4.24 23.46
N ALA A 15 33.50 4.05 24.10
CA ALA A 15 34.43 5.13 24.36
C ALA A 15 35.10 5.66 23.09
N ARG A 16 35.47 4.78 22.15
CA ARG A 16 36.21 5.14 20.93
C ARG A 16 35.32 5.71 19.82
N TYR A 17 34.08 5.24 19.71
CA TYR A 17 33.17 5.61 18.61
C TYR A 17 31.87 6.30 19.08
N GLY A 18 31.68 6.49 20.38
CA GLY A 18 30.45 7.01 20.97
C GLY A 18 29.31 5.98 20.96
N LYS A 19 28.35 6.13 21.88
CA LYS A 19 27.10 5.34 21.91
C LYS A 19 26.32 5.53 20.60
N LYS A 20 26.50 4.65 19.60
CA LYS A 20 25.55 4.56 18.49
C LYS A 20 24.26 3.95 19.02
N LYS A 21 23.28 4.81 19.33
CA LYS A 21 21.89 4.38 19.58
C LYS A 21 21.50 3.40 18.48
N PRO A 22 20.86 2.25 18.79
CA PRO A 22 20.44 1.32 17.76
C PRO A 22 19.54 2.10 16.81
N ALA A 23 20.01 2.32 15.59
CA ALA A 23 19.19 2.92 14.56
C ALA A 23 18.02 1.95 14.36
N PHE A 24 16.82 2.33 14.81
CA PHE A 24 15.62 1.53 14.58
C PHE A 24 15.64 1.06 13.12
N PRO A 25 15.64 -0.25 12.86
CA PRO A 25 15.83 -0.73 11.51
C PRO A 25 14.66 -0.22 10.67
N PHE A 26 14.97 0.65 9.72
CA PHE A 26 14.01 1.27 8.83
C PHE A 26 13.39 0.16 7.98
N HIS A 27 12.18 -0.28 8.35
CA HIS A 27 11.45 -1.26 7.56
C HIS A 27 10.56 -0.52 6.57
N TYR A 28 11.00 -0.48 5.32
CA TYR A 28 10.21 -0.02 4.20
C TYR A 28 9.18 -1.11 3.82
N TYR A 29 7.89 -0.76 3.86
CA TYR A 29 6.81 -1.69 3.50
C TYR A 29 6.19 -1.37 2.13
N GLY A 30 6.77 -0.47 1.35
CA GLY A 30 6.23 -0.10 0.03
C GLY A 30 6.26 -1.24 -1.00
N ASP A 31 7.10 -2.26 -0.80
CA ASP A 31 7.07 -3.47 -1.62
C ASP A 31 5.74 -4.23 -1.48
N ASN A 32 5.15 -4.23 -0.28
CA ASN A 32 3.83 -4.83 -0.05
C ASN A 32 2.74 -4.02 -0.75
N VAL A 33 2.81 -2.68 -0.65
CA VAL A 33 1.89 -1.76 -1.34
C VAL A 33 1.91 -1.99 -2.85
N ARG A 34 3.10 -2.12 -3.45
CA ARG A 34 3.26 -2.43 -4.87
C ARG A 34 2.54 -3.72 -5.25
N LYS A 35 2.75 -4.80 -4.49
CA LYS A 35 2.11 -6.10 -4.74
C LYS A 35 0.59 -5.98 -4.63
N LEU A 36 0.08 -5.27 -3.63
CA LEU A 36 -1.36 -5.07 -3.40
C LEU A 36 -2.01 -4.25 -4.52
N PHE A 37 -1.37 -3.18 -4.99
CA PHE A 37 -1.89 -2.39 -6.12
C PHE A 37 -1.92 -3.19 -7.42
N VAL A 38 -0.87 -3.96 -7.71
CA VAL A 38 -0.84 -4.85 -8.88
C VAL A 38 -1.91 -5.94 -8.75
N ALA A 39 -2.06 -6.55 -7.58
CA ALA A 39 -3.10 -7.55 -7.34
C ALA A 39 -4.50 -6.97 -7.54
N GLY A 40 -4.77 -5.77 -7.00
CA GLY A 40 -6.03 -5.06 -7.21
C GLY A 40 -6.30 -4.78 -8.69
N ALA A 41 -5.31 -4.28 -9.43
CA ALA A 41 -5.43 -4.02 -10.86
C ALA A 41 -5.71 -5.31 -11.67
N ILE A 42 -5.07 -6.43 -11.33
CA ILE A 42 -5.33 -7.74 -11.96
C ILE A 42 -6.75 -8.22 -11.67
N VAL A 43 -7.20 -8.11 -10.41
CA VAL A 43 -8.58 -8.48 -10.05
C VAL A 43 -9.56 -7.63 -10.85
N MET A 44 -9.37 -6.31 -10.92
CA MET A 44 -10.20 -5.43 -11.75
C MET A 44 -10.20 -5.84 -13.22
N LEU A 45 -9.03 -6.14 -13.79
CA LEU A 45 -8.89 -6.49 -15.21
C LEU A 45 -9.65 -7.76 -15.58
N VAL A 46 -9.56 -8.79 -14.73
CA VAL A 46 -10.20 -10.09 -14.97
C VAL A 46 -11.71 -10.02 -14.71
N THR A 47 -12.14 -9.22 -13.74
CA THR A 47 -13.54 -9.19 -13.30
C THR A 47 -14.40 -8.18 -14.04
N LEU A 48 -13.84 -7.09 -14.57
CA LEU A 48 -14.59 -6.05 -15.28
C LEU A 48 -15.48 -6.60 -16.43
N PRO A 49 -15.00 -7.44 -17.37
CA PRO A 49 -15.84 -7.93 -18.46
C PRO A 49 -16.98 -8.85 -17.97
N VAL A 50 -16.84 -9.46 -16.79
CA VAL A 50 -17.89 -10.31 -16.19
C VAL A 50 -19.03 -9.46 -15.61
N PHE A 51 -18.69 -8.27 -15.13
CA PHE A 51 -19.55 -7.39 -14.34
C PHE A 51 -19.93 -6.06 -15.03
N GLU A 52 -19.56 -5.84 -16.30
CA GLU A 52 -19.79 -4.58 -17.04
C GLU A 52 -21.23 -4.04 -16.86
N GLY A 53 -22.25 -4.89 -17.01
CA GLY A 53 -23.66 -4.50 -16.86
C GLY A 53 -24.18 -4.32 -15.43
N LEU A 54 -23.33 -4.55 -14.41
CA LEU A 54 -23.68 -4.36 -12.99
C LEU A 54 -23.00 -3.12 -12.39
N THR A 55 -21.99 -2.58 -13.08
CA THR A 55 -21.24 -1.42 -12.58
C THR A 55 -22.07 -0.15 -12.62
N SER A 56 -21.99 0.65 -11.56
CA SER A 56 -22.71 1.93 -11.46
C SER A 56 -22.10 3.03 -12.34
N ILE A 57 -20.87 2.81 -12.83
CA ILE A 57 -20.03 3.81 -13.51
C ILE A 57 -19.53 3.21 -14.84
N PRO A 58 -19.37 4.02 -15.90
CA PRO A 58 -18.85 3.53 -17.18
C PRO A 58 -17.50 2.80 -17.06
N ALA A 59 -17.35 1.70 -17.81
CA ALA A 59 -16.14 0.86 -17.83
C ALA A 59 -14.83 1.65 -18.07
N PHE A 60 -14.91 2.76 -18.81
CA PHE A 60 -13.79 3.68 -19.03
C PHE A 60 -13.07 4.09 -17.73
N TYR A 61 -13.82 4.41 -16.66
CA TYR A 61 -13.22 4.85 -15.41
C TYR A 61 -12.50 3.72 -14.66
N TYR A 62 -13.00 2.49 -14.76
CA TYR A 62 -12.32 1.32 -14.21
C TYR A 62 -11.01 1.04 -14.95
N ILE A 63 -11.02 1.13 -16.28
CA ILE A 63 -9.81 0.97 -17.12
C ILE A 63 -8.78 2.04 -16.76
N LEU A 64 -9.20 3.30 -16.64
CA LEU A 64 -8.33 4.38 -16.21
C LEU A 64 -7.74 4.12 -14.81
N GLY A 65 -8.57 3.66 -13.87
CA GLY A 65 -8.14 3.27 -12.53
C GLY A 65 -7.07 2.16 -12.54
N MET A 66 -7.24 1.13 -13.36
CA MET A 66 -6.25 0.05 -13.50
C MET A 66 -4.91 0.56 -14.01
N ILE A 67 -4.92 1.44 -15.01
CA ILE A 67 -3.69 2.04 -15.57
C ILE A 67 -3.00 2.89 -14.50
N ILE A 68 -3.75 3.74 -13.80
CA ILE A 68 -3.21 4.57 -12.72
C ILE A 68 -2.58 3.70 -11.63
N LEU A 69 -3.27 2.65 -11.19
CA LEU A 69 -2.76 1.71 -10.18
C LEU A 69 -1.47 1.02 -10.64
N GLY A 70 -1.43 0.54 -11.90
CA GLY A 70 -0.24 -0.09 -12.48
C GLY A 70 0.95 0.87 -12.55
N LEU A 71 0.74 2.11 -13.00
CA LEU A 71 1.77 3.13 -13.05
C LEU A 71 2.29 3.49 -11.66
N VAL A 72 1.39 3.75 -10.72
CA VAL A 72 1.76 4.12 -9.34
C VAL A 72 2.47 2.96 -8.63
N ALA A 73 2.05 1.72 -8.87
CA ALA A 73 2.77 0.55 -8.40
C ALA A 73 4.19 0.47 -8.98
N GLY A 74 4.35 0.74 -10.28
CA GLY A 74 5.65 0.80 -10.93
C GLY A 74 6.56 1.90 -10.38
N PHE A 75 6.00 3.07 -10.06
CA PHE A 75 6.74 4.21 -9.49
C PHE A 75 6.97 4.11 -7.97
N THR A 76 6.34 3.15 -7.28
CA THR A 76 6.51 2.97 -5.83
C THR A 76 7.96 2.62 -5.51
N SER A 77 8.70 3.62 -5.02
CA SER A 77 10.11 3.56 -4.68
C SER A 77 10.38 4.10 -3.27
N PRO A 78 11.29 3.49 -2.50
CA PRO A 78 11.65 3.96 -1.16
C PRO A 78 12.26 5.36 -1.15
N ALA A 79 12.86 5.79 -2.26
CA ALA A 79 13.60 7.04 -2.38
C ALA A 79 12.69 8.29 -2.38
N GLN A 80 11.43 8.18 -2.79
CA GLN A 80 10.57 9.34 -3.02
C GLN A 80 9.44 9.40 -1.98
N ARG A 81 9.40 10.47 -1.16
CA ARG A 81 8.37 10.67 -0.14
C ARG A 81 6.98 10.93 -0.73
N TRP A 82 6.90 11.71 -1.81
CA TRP A 82 5.63 12.07 -2.46
C TRP A 82 4.85 10.84 -2.95
N VAL A 83 5.55 9.77 -3.35
CA VAL A 83 4.93 8.52 -3.82
C VAL A 83 4.19 7.80 -2.68
N VAL A 84 4.69 7.88 -1.45
CA VAL A 84 4.00 7.26 -0.30
C VAL A 84 2.71 8.02 0.04
N VAL A 85 2.74 9.35 -0.04
CA VAL A 85 1.54 10.18 0.11
C VAL A 85 0.52 9.88 -0.99
N LEU A 86 0.99 9.72 -2.23
CA LEU A 86 0.13 9.31 -3.34
C LEU A 86 -0.48 7.92 -3.12
N ASN A 87 0.30 6.95 -2.65
CA ASN A 87 -0.19 5.61 -2.31
C ASN A 87 -1.27 5.65 -1.21
N LEU A 88 -1.08 6.49 -0.19
CA LEU A 88 -2.11 6.73 0.84
C LEU A 88 -3.39 7.27 0.22
N ALA A 89 -3.29 8.36 -0.55
CA ALA A 89 -4.45 9.01 -1.17
C ALA A 89 -5.23 8.06 -2.08
N ILE A 90 -4.52 7.31 -2.93
CA ILE A 90 -5.13 6.33 -3.83
C ILE A 90 -5.77 5.19 -3.05
N SER A 91 -5.13 4.70 -1.99
CA SER A 91 -5.70 3.63 -1.16
C SER A 91 -6.99 4.09 -0.48
N VAL A 92 -7.04 5.31 0.08
CA VAL A 92 -8.26 5.87 0.66
C VAL A 92 -9.37 5.97 -0.38
N PHE A 93 -9.07 6.55 -1.54
CA PHE A 93 -10.06 6.69 -2.61
C PHE A 93 -10.59 5.34 -3.09
N ALA A 94 -9.70 4.36 -3.28
CA ALA A 94 -10.07 3.02 -3.72
C ALA A 94 -10.93 2.29 -2.69
N ILE A 95 -10.62 2.38 -1.39
CA ILE A 95 -11.47 1.82 -0.33
C ILE A 95 -12.87 2.42 -0.41
N TYR A 96 -12.97 3.75 -0.43
CA TYR A 96 -14.26 4.43 -0.50
C TYR A 96 -15.06 4.00 -1.73
N PHE A 97 -14.41 3.94 -2.89
CA PHE A 97 -15.00 3.55 -4.16
C PHE A 97 -15.53 2.11 -4.13
N PHE A 98 -14.68 1.14 -3.79
CA PHE A 98 -15.06 -0.28 -3.81
C PHE A 98 -16.03 -0.66 -2.69
N GLU A 99 -15.91 -0.04 -1.51
CA GLU A 99 -16.88 -0.26 -0.44
C GLU A 99 -18.26 0.30 -0.83
N SER A 100 -18.32 1.45 -1.51
CA SER A 100 -19.59 2.01 -2.00
C SER A 100 -20.27 1.08 -3.01
N GLU A 101 -19.53 0.51 -3.96
CA GLU A 101 -20.05 -0.49 -4.89
C GLU A 101 -20.46 -1.78 -4.17
N ALA A 102 -19.70 -2.24 -3.17
CA ALA A 102 -20.04 -3.42 -2.37
C ALA A 102 -21.36 -3.22 -1.60
N ILE A 103 -21.54 -2.08 -0.94
CA ILE A 103 -22.79 -1.73 -0.24
C ILE A 103 -23.97 -1.65 -1.22
N SER A 104 -23.76 -1.09 -2.42
CA SER A 104 -24.77 -1.04 -3.48
C SER A 104 -25.17 -2.45 -3.94
N ALA A 105 -24.17 -3.31 -4.19
CA ALA A 105 -24.37 -4.69 -4.60
C ALA A 105 -25.06 -5.54 -3.52
N PHE A 106 -24.77 -5.30 -2.25
CA PHE A 106 -25.35 -6.03 -1.12
C PHE A 106 -26.88 -5.92 -1.07
N LYS A 107 -27.45 -4.79 -1.51
CA LYS A 107 -28.91 -4.61 -1.57
C LYS A 107 -29.60 -5.59 -2.53
N ASN A 108 -28.86 -6.10 -3.53
CA ASN A 108 -29.34 -7.04 -4.54
C ASN A 108 -28.76 -8.46 -4.35
N CYS A 109 -28.06 -8.71 -3.23
CA CYS A 109 -27.46 -10.01 -2.93
C CYS A 109 -28.50 -11.13 -2.90
N GLY A 110 -28.10 -12.32 -3.35
CA GLY A 110 -28.99 -13.50 -3.45
C GLY A 110 -29.57 -13.73 -4.84
N THR A 111 -29.27 -12.87 -5.83
CA THR A 111 -29.71 -13.06 -7.22
C THR A 111 -28.55 -13.02 -8.21
N GLY A 112 -28.39 -14.09 -8.99
CA GLY A 112 -27.48 -14.15 -10.14
C GLY A 112 -26.03 -13.73 -9.83
N LYS A 113 -25.51 -12.79 -10.63
CA LYS A 113 -24.12 -12.30 -10.56
C LYS A 113 -23.87 -11.29 -9.43
N TRP A 114 -24.90 -10.75 -8.78
CA TRP A 114 -24.75 -9.71 -7.75
C TRP A 114 -23.94 -10.16 -6.54
N THR A 115 -24.08 -11.42 -6.12
CA THR A 115 -23.30 -11.99 -5.02
C THR A 115 -21.80 -12.00 -5.34
N TRP A 116 -21.42 -12.39 -6.57
CA TRP A 116 -20.03 -12.38 -7.00
C TRP A 116 -19.48 -10.95 -7.14
N TYR A 117 -20.30 -10.03 -7.65
CA TYR A 117 -19.94 -8.62 -7.73
C TYR A 117 -19.69 -8.00 -6.34
N PHE A 118 -20.57 -8.28 -5.37
CA PHE A 118 -20.38 -7.89 -3.97
C PHE A 118 -19.07 -8.43 -3.41
N LEU A 119 -18.81 -9.73 -3.53
CA LEU A 119 -17.61 -10.36 -2.99
C LEU A 119 -16.33 -9.81 -3.64
N THR A 120 -16.34 -9.56 -4.94
CA THR A 120 -15.21 -8.95 -5.65
C THR A 120 -14.91 -7.54 -5.15
N ASN A 121 -15.93 -6.68 -5.03
CA ASN A 121 -15.74 -5.33 -4.53
C ASN A 121 -15.30 -5.32 -3.06
N GLN A 122 -15.86 -6.21 -2.23
CA GLN A 122 -15.43 -6.36 -0.84
C GLN A 122 -13.97 -6.80 -0.73
N LEU A 123 -13.54 -7.75 -1.56
CA LEU A 123 -12.15 -8.20 -1.64
C LEU A 123 -11.22 -7.06 -2.07
N LEU A 124 -11.61 -6.28 -3.07
CA LEU A 124 -10.85 -5.10 -3.51
C LEU A 124 -10.72 -4.07 -2.39
N ALA A 125 -11.81 -3.75 -1.69
CA ALA A 125 -11.79 -2.85 -0.53
C ALA A 125 -10.80 -3.32 0.55
N ILE A 126 -10.77 -4.63 0.85
CA ILE A 126 -9.81 -5.22 1.80
C ILE A 126 -8.36 -5.11 1.30
N ILE A 127 -8.10 -5.36 0.01
CA ILE A 127 -6.77 -5.20 -0.60
C ILE A 127 -6.28 -3.76 -0.44
N PHE A 128 -7.14 -2.77 -0.72
CA PHE A 128 -6.78 -1.37 -0.60
C PHE A 128 -6.68 -0.90 0.86
N LEU A 129 -7.45 -1.48 1.78
CA LEU A 129 -7.29 -1.26 3.22
C LEU A 129 -5.93 -1.76 3.73
N ALA A 130 -5.50 -2.94 3.29
CA ALA A 130 -4.16 -3.45 3.58
C ALA A 130 -3.07 -2.53 3.00
N SER A 131 -3.28 -2.02 1.77
CA SER A 131 -2.36 -1.09 1.14
C SER A 131 -2.26 0.24 1.89
N LEU A 132 -3.38 0.77 2.37
CA LEU A 132 -3.44 1.96 3.23
C LEU A 132 -2.61 1.75 4.51
N TYR A 133 -2.79 0.60 5.17
CA TYR A 133 -2.07 0.26 6.39
C TYR A 133 -0.55 0.23 6.17
N TYR A 134 -0.06 -0.46 5.14
CA TYR A 134 1.37 -0.52 4.85
C TYR A 134 1.95 0.83 4.40
N SER A 135 1.18 1.63 3.68
CA SER A 135 1.56 3.00 3.29
C SER A 135 1.71 3.89 4.54
N ALA A 136 0.73 3.84 5.46
CA ALA A 136 0.79 4.59 6.73
C ALA A 136 1.95 4.13 7.63
N LYS A 137 2.20 2.82 7.69
CA LYS A 137 3.34 2.26 8.45
C LYS A 137 4.68 2.75 7.89
N THR A 138 4.79 2.90 6.58
CA THR A 138 5.98 3.44 5.91
C THR A 138 6.21 4.91 6.26
N GLU A 139 5.16 5.73 6.24
CA GLU A 139 5.26 7.15 6.65
C GLU A 139 5.64 7.31 8.12
N ARG A 140 5.02 6.56 9.02
CA ARG A 140 5.38 6.58 10.44
C ARG A 140 6.86 6.24 10.65
N GLY A 141 7.38 5.23 9.93
CA GLY A 141 8.79 4.86 9.97
C GLY A 141 9.74 5.96 9.49
N LYS A 142 9.34 6.71 8.45
CA LYS A 142 10.11 7.87 7.95
C LYS A 142 10.08 9.05 8.91
N TRP A 143 8.94 9.35 9.52
CA TRP A 143 8.78 10.49 10.43
C TRP A 143 9.58 10.32 11.73
N LEU A 144 9.55 9.12 12.32
CA LEU A 144 10.36 8.79 13.49
C LEU A 144 11.87 8.90 13.21
N LYS A 145 12.31 8.62 11.98
CA LYS A 145 13.70 8.78 11.59
C LYS A 145 14.11 10.26 11.53
N HIS A 146 13.28 11.14 10.96
CA HIS A 146 13.58 12.57 10.84
C HIS A 146 13.80 13.23 12.20
N LYS A 147 12.93 12.94 13.18
CA LYS A 147 13.01 13.53 14.52
C LYS A 147 14.35 13.22 15.22
N ASN A 148 14.96 12.07 14.96
CA ASN A 148 16.24 11.69 15.56
C ASN A 148 17.47 12.37 14.93
N PHE A 149 17.33 13.15 13.85
CA PHE A 149 18.44 13.89 13.21
C PHE A 149 18.39 15.40 13.48
N GLU A 150 17.33 15.88 14.14
CA GLU A 150 17.17 17.30 14.51
C GLU A 150 17.41 17.54 16.02
N ASP A 151 17.61 16.47 16.80
CA ASP A 151 18.02 16.46 18.22
C ASP A 151 19.49 16.02 18.35
#